data_AF-A0A7J8QH11-F1
#
_entry.id   AF-A0A7J8QH11-F1
#
_cell.length_a   1.000
_cell.length_b   1.000
_cell.length_c   1.000
_cell.angle_alpha   90.00
_cell.angle_beta   90.00
_cell.angle_gamma   90.00
#
_symmetry.space_group_name_H-M   'P 1'
#
loop_
_entity.id
_entity.type
_entity.pdbx_description
1 polymer ?
#
loop_
_entity_poly.entity_id
_entity_poly.type
_entity_poly.pdbx_seq_one_letter_code
_entity_poly.pdbx_strand_id
1 'polypeptide(L)'
;MHARGNGPRVMLTRQPTEGRARKGGLRVGEMERDCLIAYGASMLIFERLMVSSDPFEVQVCRKCGLLGYYSHKLKTGICSSCKNGDDVSTMQLPYACKLLIQ
;
A
#
# COMPACT_ATOMS: atom_id res chain seq x y z
N MET A 1 26.27 14.24 -1.04
CA MET A 1 25.05 14.08 -1.86
C MET A 1 24.48 12.68 -1.64
N HIS A 2 23.15 12.53 -1.49
CA HIS A 2 22.44 11.24 -1.33
C HIS A 2 21.18 11.25 -2.20
N ALA A 3 20.94 10.17 -2.92
CA ALA A 3 19.75 10.00 -3.74
C ALA A 3 19.33 8.52 -3.70
N ARG A 4 18.02 8.27 -3.81
CA ARG A 4 17.43 6.93 -3.80
C ARG A 4 16.52 6.78 -5.01
N GLY A 5 16.80 5.78 -5.85
CA GLY A 5 15.86 5.27 -6.86
C GLY A 5 15.03 4.14 -6.25
N ASN A 6 15.59 2.94 -6.21
CA ASN A 6 15.03 1.78 -5.49
C ASN A 6 15.96 1.35 -4.35
N GLY A 7 15.40 0.72 -3.32
CA GLY A 7 16.17 0.34 -2.14
C GLY A 7 15.43 -0.60 -1.19
N PRO A 8 16.06 -0.98 -0.08
CA PRO A 8 15.47 -1.89 0.90
C PRO A 8 14.20 -1.29 1.53
N ARG A 9 13.33 -2.19 1.96
CA ARG A 9 12.05 -1.89 2.60
C ARG A 9 12.01 -2.51 3.99
N VAL A 10 11.29 -1.87 4.91
CA VAL A 10 11.07 -2.37 6.26
C VAL A 10 10.13 -3.58 6.19
N MET A 11 10.43 -4.65 6.94
CA MET A 11 9.65 -5.90 6.87
C MET A 11 8.19 -5.73 7.27
N LEU A 12 7.92 -4.94 8.31
CA LEU A 12 6.56 -4.72 8.81
C LEU A 12 5.72 -3.96 7.80
N THR A 13 6.09 -2.72 7.46
CA THR A 13 5.26 -1.81 6.65
C THR A 13 5.52 -1.89 5.16
N ARG A 14 6.59 -2.57 4.73
CA ARG A 14 7.07 -2.59 3.33
C ARG A 14 7.39 -1.20 2.76
N GLN A 15 7.54 -0.20 3.62
CA GLN A 15 7.94 1.16 3.25
C GLN A 15 9.46 1.28 3.15
N PRO A 16 9.98 2.30 2.44
CA PRO A 16 11.38 2.68 2.45
C PRO A 16 12.01 2.71 3.86
N THR A 17 13.20 2.13 4.01
CA THR A 17 14.01 2.30 5.23
C THR A 17 14.35 3.76 5.51
N GLU A 18 14.65 4.07 6.77
CA GLU A 18 15.12 5.39 7.18
C GLU A 18 16.66 5.43 7.24
N GLY A 19 17.22 6.64 7.07
CA GLY A 19 18.64 6.92 7.24
C GLY A 19 19.54 6.64 6.03
N ARG A 20 20.51 7.53 5.80
CA ARG A 20 21.45 7.45 4.67
C ARG A 20 22.26 6.15 4.64
N ALA A 21 22.72 5.69 5.81
CA ALA A 21 23.51 4.46 5.93
C ALA A 21 22.76 3.21 5.47
N ARG A 22 21.43 3.19 5.60
CA ARG A 22 20.57 2.05 5.22
C ARG A 22 19.94 2.22 3.84
N LYS A 23 20.52 3.10 2.99
CA LYS A 23 19.97 3.50 1.69
C LYS A 23 18.51 3.96 1.80
N GLY A 24 18.22 4.67 2.90
CA GLY A 24 16.89 5.12 3.24
C GLY A 24 16.34 6.21 2.33
N GLY A 25 15.01 6.30 2.26
CA GLY A 25 14.29 7.34 1.54
C GLY A 25 14.11 8.61 2.37
N LEU A 26 13.75 9.70 1.71
CA LEU A 26 13.25 10.89 2.39
C LEU A 26 11.78 10.69 2.76
N ARG A 27 11.38 11.20 3.92
CA ARG A 27 10.01 11.14 4.40
C ARG A 27 9.20 12.27 3.77
N VAL A 28 8.03 11.94 3.24
CA VAL A 28 6.97 12.91 2.93
C VAL A 28 6.04 12.93 4.15
N GLY A 29 6.12 13.99 4.94
CA GLY A 29 5.33 14.17 6.15
C GLY A 29 3.97 14.79 5.88
N GLU A 30 3.33 15.22 6.96
CA GLU A 30 2.01 15.86 6.92
C GLU A 30 2.10 17.25 6.27
N MET A 31 3.10 18.05 6.63
CA MET A 31 3.29 19.38 6.04
C MET A 31 3.55 19.32 4.53
N GLU A 32 4.37 18.37 4.06
CA GLU A 32 4.61 18.21 2.63
C GLU A 32 3.34 17.77 1.88
N ARG A 33 2.52 16.91 2.51
CA ARG A 33 1.23 16.53 1.95
C ARG A 33 0.30 17.74 1.86
N ASP A 34 0.20 18.54 2.92
CA ASP A 34 -0.68 19.70 2.97
C ASP A 34 -0.28 20.76 1.94
N CYS A 35 1.03 20.98 1.76
CA CYS A 35 1.54 21.80 0.67
C CYS A 35 1.04 21.30 -0.70
N LEU A 36 1.15 20.01 -0.99
CA LEU A 36 0.69 19.45 -2.27
C LEU A 36 -0.83 19.55 -2.45
N ILE A 37 -1.60 19.45 -1.37
CA ILE A 37 -3.05 19.66 -1.37
C ILE A 37 -3.36 21.12 -1.70
N ALA A 38 -2.66 22.07 -1.08
CA ALA A 38 -2.84 23.50 -1.35
C ALA A 38 -2.54 23.88 -2.80
N TYR A 39 -1.56 23.22 -3.43
CA TYR A 39 -1.27 23.37 -4.86
C TYR A 39 -2.28 22.65 -5.78
N GLY A 40 -3.19 21.84 -5.26
CA GLY A 40 -4.14 21.05 -6.05
C GLY A 40 -3.50 19.91 -6.84
N ALA A 41 -2.30 19.45 -6.45
CA ALA A 41 -1.51 18.47 -7.18
C ALA A 41 -1.91 17.01 -6.85
N SER A 42 -3.17 16.65 -7.11
CA SER A 42 -3.75 15.35 -6.72
C SER A 42 -3.01 14.13 -7.28
N MET A 43 -2.62 14.16 -8.56
CA MET A 43 -1.85 13.07 -9.18
C MET A 43 -0.47 12.90 -8.55
N LEU A 44 0.16 14.00 -8.12
CA LEU A 44 1.48 13.95 -7.49
C LEU A 44 1.38 13.37 -6.07
N ILE A 45 0.31 13.71 -5.34
CA ILE A 45 0.01 13.09 -4.03
C ILE A 45 -0.16 11.58 -4.19
N PHE A 46 -0.93 11.14 -5.19
CA PHE A 46 -1.14 9.73 -5.48
C PHE A 46 0.17 9.00 -5.84
N GLU A 47 1.00 9.60 -6.69
CA GLU A 47 2.31 9.02 -7.05
C GLU A 47 3.22 8.88 -5.83
N ARG A 48 3.33 9.93 -5.01
CA ARG A 48 4.22 9.94 -3.85
C ARG A 48 3.77 9.06 -2.70
N LEU A 49 2.48 9.08 -2.35
CA LEU A 49 1.95 8.37 -1.18
C LEU A 49 1.55 6.93 -1.47
N MET A 50 1.22 6.57 -2.72
CA MET A 50 0.79 5.22 -3.07
C MET A 50 1.79 4.50 -3.99
N VAL A 51 2.04 5.03 -5.19
CA VAL A 51 2.82 4.31 -6.22
C VAL A 51 4.29 4.12 -5.82
N SER A 52 4.91 5.18 -5.32
CA SER A 52 6.35 5.20 -5.00
C SER A 52 6.69 4.70 -3.58
N SER A 53 5.68 4.51 -2.73
CA SER A 53 5.86 4.03 -1.35
C SER A 53 5.64 2.52 -1.23
N ASP A 54 4.38 2.10 -1.12
CA ASP A 54 4.01 0.73 -0.74
C ASP A 54 2.74 0.25 -1.45
N PRO A 55 2.71 0.19 -2.80
CA PRO A 55 1.55 -0.31 -3.53
C PRO A 55 1.32 -1.80 -3.21
N PHE A 56 0.07 -2.16 -2.91
CA PHE A 56 -0.31 -3.55 -2.60
C PHE A 56 -1.69 -3.90 -3.17
N GLU A 57 -1.79 -5.12 -3.73
CA GLU A 57 -3.06 -5.67 -4.20
C GLU A 57 -3.74 -6.48 -3.11
N VAL A 58 -5.00 -6.12 -2.83
CA VAL A 58 -5.82 -6.75 -1.81
C VAL A 58 -7.09 -7.32 -2.43
N GLN A 59 -7.53 -8.43 -1.87
CA GLN A 59 -8.80 -9.06 -2.20
C GLN A 59 -9.84 -8.63 -1.17
N VAL A 60 -10.93 -8.01 -1.61
CA VAL A 60 -12.02 -7.55 -0.75
C VAL A 60 -13.30 -8.29 -1.16
N CYS A 61 -14.00 -8.88 -0.19
CA CYS A 61 -15.28 -9.51 -0.46
C CYS A 61 -16.39 -8.46 -0.57
N ARG A 62 -17.20 -8.52 -1.63
CA ARG A 62 -18.30 -7.56 -1.87
C ARG A 62 -19.46 -7.70 -0.89
N LYS A 63 -19.64 -8.89 -0.30
CA LYS A 63 -20.74 -9.17 0.63
C LYS A 63 -20.45 -8.73 2.06
N CYS A 64 -19.26 -9.06 2.59
CA CYS A 64 -18.90 -8.78 3.98
C CYS A 64 -17.94 -7.60 4.16
N GLY A 65 -17.33 -7.08 3.09
CA GLY A 65 -16.36 -5.98 3.15
C GLY A 65 -15.01 -6.35 3.78
N LEU A 66 -14.84 -7.58 4.26
CA LEU A 66 -13.61 -8.03 4.90
C LEU A 66 -12.53 -8.37 3.87
N LEU A 67 -11.28 -8.19 4.29
CA LEU A 67 -10.12 -8.57 3.51
C LEU A 67 -10.02 -10.09 3.43
N GLY A 68 -9.93 -10.61 2.21
CA GLY A 68 -9.65 -12.00 1.92
C GLY A 68 -8.18 -12.25 1.63
N TYR A 69 -7.86 -13.50 1.29
CA TYR A 69 -6.55 -13.87 0.77
C TYR A 69 -6.69 -14.50 -0.61
N TYR A 70 -5.63 -14.41 -1.40
CA TYR A 70 -5.59 -15.03 -2.72
C TYR A 70 -4.93 -16.41 -2.61
N SER A 71 -5.63 -17.46 -3.04
CA SER A 71 -5.08 -18.81 -3.08
C SER A 71 -4.45 -19.07 -4.45
N HIS A 72 -3.12 -19.07 -4.52
CA HIS A 72 -2.41 -19.37 -5.78
C HIS A 72 -2.65 -20.79 -6.30
N LYS A 73 -2.98 -21.75 -5.42
CA LYS A 73 -3.29 -23.14 -5.81
C LYS A 73 -4.60 -23.23 -6.59
N LEU A 74 -5.62 -22.50 -6.15
CA LEU A 74 -6.96 -22.52 -6.74
C LEU A 74 -7.19 -21.38 -7.74
N LYS A 75 -6.24 -20.43 -7.83
CA LYS A 75 -6.34 -19.19 -8.62
C LYS A 75 -7.60 -18.37 -8.30
N THR A 76 -8.07 -18.44 -7.06
CA THR A 76 -9.27 -17.75 -6.59
C THR A 76 -9.00 -16.94 -5.33
N GLY A 77 -9.68 -15.80 -5.22
CA GLY A 77 -9.74 -15.02 -3.98
C GLY A 77 -10.73 -15.68 -3.03
N ILE A 78 -10.33 -15.92 -1.79
CA ILE A 78 -11.16 -16.58 -0.79
C ILE A 78 -11.36 -15.61 0.37
N CYS A 79 -12.62 -15.46 0.77
CA CYS A 79 -12.96 -14.75 1.99
C CYS A 79 -12.96 -15.70 3.18
N SER A 80 -12.26 -15.33 4.27
CA SER A 80 -12.16 -16.15 5.47
C SER A 80 -13.51 -16.35 6.19
N SER A 81 -14.40 -15.36 6.12
CA SER A 81 -15.72 -15.41 6.79
C SER A 81 -16.77 -16.10 5.92
N CYS A 82 -16.90 -15.70 4.66
CA CYS A 82 -17.93 -16.24 3.78
C CYS A 82 -17.59 -17.61 3.18
N LYS A 83 -16.31 -18.02 3.19
CA LYS A 83 -15.77 -19.24 2.54
C LYS A 83 -16.08 -19.40 1.04
N ASN A 84 -16.82 -18.45 0.46
CA ASN A 84 -17.14 -18.37 -0.96
C ASN A 84 -16.09 -17.51 -1.68
N GLY A 85 -15.75 -17.91 -2.89
CA GLY A 85 -14.76 -17.22 -3.73
C GLY A 85 -15.35 -16.38 -4.87
N ASP A 86 -16.67 -16.44 -5.08
CA ASP A 86 -17.29 -15.89 -6.30
C ASP A 86 -17.46 -14.36 -6.26
N ASP A 87 -17.63 -13.77 -5.07
CA ASP A 87 -17.89 -12.34 -4.86
C ASP A 87 -16.68 -11.60 -4.27
N VAL A 88 -15.49 -11.85 -4.81
CA VAL A 88 -14.25 -11.20 -4.36
C VAL A 88 -13.71 -10.28 -5.46
N SER A 89 -13.46 -9.02 -5.11
CA SER A 89 -12.87 -8.02 -6.00
C SER A 89 -11.44 -7.68 -5.62
N THR A 90 -10.58 -7.54 -6.62
CA THR A 90 -9.22 -7.01 -6.50
C THR A 90 -9.23 -5.49 -6.40
N MET A 91 -8.51 -4.93 -5.43
CA MET A 91 -8.29 -3.50 -5.28
C MET A 91 -6.83 -3.22 -4.93
N GLN A 92 -6.30 -2.08 -5.40
CA GLN A 92 -4.99 -1.60 -5.00
C GLN A 92 -5.10 -0.60 -3.85
N LEU A 93 -4.29 -0.78 -2.82
CA LEU A 93 -4.21 0.10 -1.67
C LEU A 93 -2.80 0.10 -1.06
N PRO A 94 -2.39 1.12 -0.31
CA PRO A 94 -1.11 1.11 0.39
C PRO A 94 -1.04 -0.02 1.43
N TYR A 95 0.06 -0.76 1.50
CA TYR A 95 0.24 -1.84 2.47
C TYR A 95 0.07 -1.35 3.92
N ALA A 96 0.48 -0.11 4.22
CA ALA A 96 0.23 0.51 5.52
C ALA A 96 -1.28 0.60 5.87
N CYS A 97 -2.14 0.85 4.88
CA CYS A 97 -3.59 0.88 5.07
C CYS A 97 -4.14 -0.53 5.35
N LYS A 98 -3.61 -1.55 4.67
CA LYS A 98 -3.92 -2.96 4.97
C LYS A 98 -3.60 -3.31 6.43
N LEU A 99 -2.45 -2.88 6.93
CA LEU A 99 -2.03 -3.12 8.32
C LEU A 99 -2.93 -2.42 9.33
N LEU A 100 -3.45 -1.23 9.01
CA LEU A 100 -4.34 -0.48 9.90
C LEU A 100 -5.70 -1.17 10.08
N ILE A 101 -6.16 -1.91 9.07
CA ILE A 101 -7.45 -2.61 9.09
C ILE A 101 -7.36 -3.96 9.82
N GLN A 102 -6.15 -4.52 9.98
CA GLN A 102 -5.91 -5.83 10.58
C GLN A 102 -5.88 -5.77 12.10
#